data_AF-A0A945KW71-F1
#
_entry.id   AF-A0A945KW71-F1
#
_cell.length_a   1.000
_cell.length_b   1.000
_cell.length_c   1.000
_cell.angle_alpha   90.00
_cell.angle_beta   90.00
_cell.angle_gamma   90.00
#
_symmetry.space_group_name_H-M   'P 1'
#
loop_
_entity.id
_entity.type
_entity.pdbx_description
1 polymer ?
#
loop_
_entity_poly.entity_id
_entity_poly.type
_entity_poly.pdbx_seq_one_letter_code
_entity_poly.pdbx_strand_id
1 'polypeptide(L)'
;MTRYRDGPGRDLTDVLFEARVQDVKWGCKYADGRVRVEAMIDIVAQRGPAFGGANAQVPFFVAVIDGAQNIIAKKNFDSEIEFRDGRRRAGVREEIDQTVFLQEGEHGPEYEIIVGLQVTEQQLQQNRGQRY
;
A
#
# COMPACT_ATOMS: atom_id res chain seq x y z
N MET A 1 7.06 1.80 -5.05
CA MET A 1 7.04 0.50 -5.75
C MET A 1 7.23 0.74 -7.22
N THR A 2 8.09 -0.03 -7.88
CA THR A 2 8.24 -0.02 -9.34
C THR A 2 7.76 -1.36 -9.89
N ARG A 3 6.78 -1.35 -10.80
CA ARG A 3 6.27 -2.54 -11.49
C ARG A 3 6.95 -2.66 -12.85
N TYR A 4 7.49 -3.82 -13.15
CA TYR A 4 8.13 -4.12 -14.43
C TYR A 4 7.24 -5.05 -15.26
N ARG A 5 7.51 -5.13 -16.56
CA ARG A 5 6.99 -6.20 -17.41
C ARG A 5 7.41 -7.57 -16.88
N ASP A 6 6.63 -8.58 -17.24
CA ASP A 6 7.02 -9.97 -17.00
C ASP A 6 8.30 -10.32 -17.77
N GLY A 7 9.12 -11.20 -17.19
CA GLY A 7 10.45 -11.55 -17.69
C GLY A 7 11.58 -11.01 -16.81
N PRO A 8 12.85 -11.26 -17.21
CA PRO A 8 14.02 -10.92 -16.40
C PRO A 8 14.49 -9.46 -16.53
N GLY A 9 14.00 -8.71 -17.52
CA GLY A 9 14.40 -7.33 -17.78
C GLY A 9 14.03 -6.39 -16.63
N ARG A 10 14.99 -5.59 -16.14
CA ARG A 10 14.82 -4.71 -14.98
C ARG A 10 15.44 -3.33 -15.21
N ASP A 11 15.53 -2.91 -16.47
CA ASP A 11 15.98 -1.56 -16.81
C ASP A 11 14.81 -0.56 -16.86
N LEU A 12 15.14 0.72 -17.05
CA LEU A 12 14.14 1.80 -17.07
C LEU A 12 13.10 1.64 -18.19
N THR A 13 13.44 0.93 -19.28
CA THR A 13 12.55 0.69 -20.41
C THR A 13 11.53 -0.42 -20.14
N ASP A 14 11.78 -1.27 -19.14
CA ASP A 14 10.87 -2.33 -18.69
C ASP A 14 9.85 -1.88 -17.65
N VAL A 15 9.97 -0.65 -17.15
CA VAL A 15 9.07 -0.10 -16.13
C VAL A 15 7.67 0.11 -16.70
N LEU A 16 6.70 -0.63 -16.17
CA LEU A 16 5.29 -0.41 -16.41
C LEU A 16 4.84 0.87 -15.68
N PHE A 17 4.98 0.92 -14.36
CA PHE A 17 4.64 2.12 -13.61
C PHE A 17 5.38 2.16 -12.28
N GLU A 18 5.45 3.36 -11.73
CA GLU A 18 5.92 3.60 -10.37
C GLU A 18 4.75 4.10 -9.53
N ALA A 19 4.51 3.43 -8.40
CA ALA A 19 3.46 3.80 -7.46
C ALA A 19 4.06 4.17 -6.10
N ARG A 20 3.44 5.12 -5.43
CA ARG A 20 3.74 5.50 -4.04
C ARG A 20 2.47 5.89 -3.30
N VAL A 21 2.46 5.60 -2.01
CA VAL A 21 1.51 6.24 -1.09
C VAL A 21 1.92 7.70 -0.97
N GLN A 22 0.99 8.60 -1.27
CA GLN A 22 1.20 10.05 -1.30
C GLN A 22 0.84 10.71 0.03
N ASP A 23 -0.28 10.32 0.61
CA ASP A 23 -0.77 10.81 1.90
C ASP A 23 -1.59 9.72 2.58
N VAL A 24 -1.61 9.73 3.91
CA VAL A 24 -2.44 8.83 4.71
C VAL A 24 -3.04 9.63 5.85
N LYS A 25 -4.35 9.57 5.98
CA LYS A 25 -5.09 10.07 7.13
C LYS A 25 -5.78 8.90 7.79
N TRP A 26 -5.69 8.79 9.10
CA TRP A 26 -6.35 7.72 9.84
C TRP A 26 -6.96 8.23 11.14
N GLY A 27 -7.91 7.45 11.65
CA GLY A 27 -8.46 7.57 12.98
C GLY A 27 -8.74 6.19 13.55
N CYS A 28 -8.52 6.04 14.85
CA CYS A 28 -8.89 4.84 15.60
C CYS A 28 -10.01 5.20 16.59
N LYS A 29 -11.04 4.37 16.65
CA LYS A 29 -12.05 4.39 17.71
C LYS A 29 -11.95 3.11 18.51
N TYR A 30 -11.93 3.26 19.82
CA TYR A 30 -11.73 2.17 20.78
C TYR A 30 -13.01 1.97 21.59
N ALA A 31 -13.59 0.77 21.55
CA ALA A 31 -14.76 0.41 22.34
C ALA A 31 -14.84 -1.11 22.51
N ASP A 32 -15.22 -1.58 23.70
CA ASP A 32 -15.60 -2.98 23.97
C ASP A 32 -14.59 -4.04 23.46
N GLY A 33 -13.30 -3.81 23.69
CA GLY A 33 -12.24 -4.71 23.21
C GLY A 33 -12.11 -4.74 21.68
N ARG A 34 -12.47 -3.66 21.00
CA ARG A 34 -12.36 -3.50 19.54
C ARG A 34 -11.71 -2.19 19.18
N VAL A 35 -11.00 -2.21 18.06
CA VAL A 35 -10.44 -1.03 17.39
C VAL A 35 -11.09 -0.92 16.03
N ARG A 36 -11.84 0.15 15.80
CA ARG A 36 -12.28 0.53 14.46
C ARG A 36 -11.26 1.49 13.87
N VAL A 37 -10.62 1.05 12.80
CA VAL A 37 -9.68 1.81 11.99
C VAL A 37 -10.42 2.40 10.80
N GLU A 38 -10.39 3.72 10.70
CA GLU A 38 -10.89 4.49 9.56
C GLU A 38 -9.66 5.14 8.90
N ALA A 39 -9.37 4.83 7.64
CA ALA A 39 -8.22 5.38 6.92
C ALA A 39 -8.59 5.88 5.52
N MET A 40 -8.07 7.05 5.16
CA MET A 40 -8.06 7.59 3.80
C MET A 40 -6.63 7.54 3.28
N ILE A 41 -6.42 6.83 2.17
CA ILE A 41 -5.09 6.57 1.61
C ILE A 41 -5.06 7.13 0.20
N ASP A 42 -4.21 8.13 -0.04
CA ASP A 42 -3.97 8.65 -1.37
C ASP A 42 -2.82 7.89 -2.01
N ILE A 43 -3.10 7.17 -3.10
CA ILE A 43 -2.09 6.42 -3.86
C ILE A 43 -1.93 7.11 -5.21
N VAL A 44 -0.68 7.35 -5.60
CA VAL A 44 -0.36 7.94 -6.91
C VAL A 44 0.51 6.98 -7.71
N ALA A 45 0.27 6.93 -9.01
CA ALA A 45 1.09 6.20 -9.96
C ALA A 45 1.58 7.10 -11.09
N GLN A 46 2.76 6.78 -11.60
CA GLN A 46 3.39 7.39 -12.76
C GLN A 46 3.63 6.32 -13.83
N ARG A 47 3.20 6.59 -15.06
CA ARG A 47 3.44 5.73 -16.22
C ARG A 47 4.94 5.61 -16.48
N GLY A 48 5.41 4.39 -16.67
CA GLY A 48 6.72 4.10 -17.21
C GLY A 48 6.70 3.89 -18.73
N PRO A 49 7.87 3.83 -19.37
CA PRO A 49 7.99 3.69 -20.83
C PRO A 49 7.35 2.41 -21.37
N ALA A 50 7.23 1.40 -20.52
CA ALA A 50 6.81 0.07 -20.90
C ALA A 50 5.28 -0.12 -20.91
N PHE A 51 4.52 0.85 -20.39
CA PHE A 51 3.09 0.71 -20.09
C PHE A 51 2.18 1.25 -21.19
N GLY A 52 1.58 0.32 -21.92
CA GLY A 52 0.57 0.61 -22.95
C GLY A 52 -0.89 0.62 -22.44
N GLY A 53 -1.14 0.32 -21.16
CA GLY A 53 -2.49 0.20 -20.60
C GLY A 53 -3.15 1.53 -20.23
N ALA A 54 -4.42 1.48 -19.83
CA ALA A 54 -5.13 2.63 -19.25
C ALA A 54 -5.13 2.61 -17.71
N ASN A 55 -5.13 1.41 -17.11
CA ASN A 55 -5.35 1.22 -15.68
C ASN A 55 -4.17 0.46 -15.06
N ALA A 56 -3.58 1.01 -14.00
CA ALA A 56 -2.57 0.32 -13.20
C ALA A 56 -3.21 -0.30 -11.95
N GLN A 57 -2.97 -1.58 -11.73
CA GLN A 57 -3.36 -2.28 -10.51
C GLN A 57 -2.22 -2.15 -9.49
N VAL A 58 -2.50 -1.49 -8.37
CA VAL A 58 -1.52 -1.16 -7.34
C VAL A 58 -1.88 -1.92 -6.06
N PRO A 59 -1.23 -3.06 -5.80
CA PRO A 59 -1.45 -3.81 -4.56
C PRO A 59 -0.86 -3.04 -3.37
N PHE A 60 -1.65 -2.93 -2.30
CA PHE A 60 -1.26 -2.30 -1.05
C PHE A 60 -1.80 -3.10 0.13
N PHE A 61 -1.35 -2.77 1.34
CA PHE A 61 -1.85 -3.39 2.55
C PHE A 61 -2.06 -2.36 3.65
N VAL A 62 -2.99 -2.69 4.54
CA VAL A 62 -3.17 -2.05 5.84
C VAL A 62 -2.89 -3.10 6.90
N ALA A 63 -2.01 -2.78 7.84
CA ALA A 63 -1.68 -3.63 8.97
C ALA A 63 -1.86 -2.86 10.28
N VAL A 64 -2.27 -3.58 11.31
CA VAL A 64 -2.31 -3.10 12.69
C VAL A 64 -1.25 -3.86 13.46
N ILE A 65 -0.36 -3.13 14.12
CA ILE A 65 0.72 -3.69 14.93
C ILE A 65 0.61 -3.23 16.38
N ASP A 66 1.05 -4.06 17.32
CA ASP A 66 1.14 -3.70 18.74
C ASP A 66 2.41 -2.87 19.05
N GLY A 67 2.55 -2.43 20.30
CA GLY A 67 3.73 -1.69 20.76
C GLY A 67 5.06 -2.47 20.69
N ALA A 68 5.00 -3.80 20.54
CA ALA A 68 6.15 -4.68 20.33
C ALA A 68 6.43 -4.94 18.84
N GLN A 69 5.71 -4.27 17.92
CA GLN A 69 5.79 -4.41 16.47
C GLN A 69 5.33 -5.76 15.91
N ASN A 70 4.53 -6.53 16.67
CA ASN A 70 3.90 -7.74 16.14
C ASN A 70 2.71 -7.37 15.25
N ILE A 71 2.56 -8.08 14.12
CA ILE A 71 1.40 -7.92 13.24
C ILE A 71 0.19 -8.62 13.86
N ILE A 72 -0.77 -7.82 14.32
CA ILE A 72 -2.02 -8.30 14.90
C ILE A 72 -3.03 -8.62 13.81
N ALA A 73 -3.13 -7.73 12.83
CA ALA A 73 -3.98 -7.91 11.67
C ALA A 73 -3.31 -7.31 10.43
N LYS A 74 -3.48 -7.96 9.29
CA LYS A 74 -3.07 -7.42 7.99
C LYS A 74 -4.10 -7.78 6.95
N LYS A 75 -4.47 -6.81 6.12
CA LYS A 75 -5.33 -7.01 4.96
C LYS A 75 -4.70 -6.41 3.72
N ASN A 76 -4.71 -7.17 2.64
CA ASN A 76 -4.24 -6.74 1.33
C ASN A 76 -5.42 -6.22 0.50
N PHE A 77 -5.14 -5.26 -0.34
CA PHE A 77 -6.07 -4.59 -1.23
C PHE A 77 -5.41 -4.33 -2.58
N ASP A 78 -6.21 -4.18 -3.62
CA ASP A 78 -5.75 -3.84 -4.96
C ASP A 78 -6.47 -2.57 -5.40
N SER A 79 -5.69 -1.50 -5.59
CA SER A 79 -6.21 -0.20 -6.02
C SER A 79 -6.06 -0.03 -7.52
N GLU A 80 -7.14 0.38 -8.19
CA GLU A 80 -7.12 0.65 -9.63
C GLU A 80 -6.89 2.14 -9.90
N ILE A 81 -5.78 2.48 -10.56
CA ILE A 81 -5.47 3.85 -10.96
C ILE A 81 -5.62 4.01 -12.47
N GLU A 82 -6.62 4.78 -12.88
CA GLU A 82 -6.89 5.12 -14.27
C GLU A 82 -6.09 6.35 -14.71
N PHE A 83 -5.31 6.21 -15.78
CA PHE A 83 -4.57 7.31 -16.40
C PHE A 83 -5.38 7.93 -17.56
N ARG A 84 -6.39 8.74 -17.21
CA ARG A 84 -7.24 9.44 -18.18
C ARG A 84 -6.47 10.42 -19.06
N ASP A 85 -6.95 10.59 -20.29
CA ASP A 85 -6.48 11.58 -21.27
C ASP A 85 -4.98 11.49 -21.58
N GLY A 86 -4.41 10.28 -21.53
CA GLY A 86 -2.99 10.06 -21.78
C GLY A 86 -2.06 10.67 -20.71
N ARG A 87 -2.58 11.05 -19.54
CA ARG A 87 -1.77 11.63 -18.46
C ARG A 87 -0.70 10.65 -17.99
N ARG A 88 0.51 11.19 -17.76
CA ARG A 88 1.65 10.43 -17.23
C ARG A 88 1.54 10.12 -15.74
N ARG A 89 0.72 10.85 -14.99
CA ARG A 89 0.51 10.67 -13.56
C ARG A 89 -0.98 10.67 -13.24
N ALA A 90 -1.40 9.77 -12.37
CA ALA A 90 -2.75 9.67 -11.86
C ALA A 90 -2.73 9.23 -10.40
N GLY A 91 -3.88 9.29 -9.74
CA GLY A 91 -4.01 8.84 -8.36
C GLY A 91 -5.46 8.54 -8.01
N VAL A 92 -5.62 7.89 -6.86
CA VAL A 92 -6.88 7.42 -6.31
C VAL A 92 -6.85 7.58 -4.79
N ARG A 93 -8.03 7.75 -4.21
CA ARG A 93 -8.23 7.77 -2.77
C ARG A 93 -8.97 6.50 -2.38
N GLU A 94 -8.37 5.70 -1.52
CA GLU A 94 -8.98 4.53 -0.90
C GLU A 94 -9.51 4.91 0.47
N GLU A 95 -10.73 4.43 0.78
CA GLU A 95 -11.36 4.58 2.08
C GLU A 95 -11.47 3.19 2.73
N ILE A 96 -10.78 3.02 3.85
CA ILE A 96 -10.69 1.75 4.56
C ILE A 96 -11.42 1.88 5.89
N ASP A 97 -12.33 0.93 6.11
CA ASP A 97 -13.00 0.73 7.39
C ASP A 97 -12.75 -0.71 7.84
N GLN A 98 -11.95 -0.88 8.88
CA GLN A 98 -11.58 -2.19 9.42
C GLN A 98 -11.82 -2.24 10.92
N THR A 99 -12.39 -3.33 11.40
CA THR A 99 -12.50 -3.60 12.84
C THR A 99 -11.52 -4.71 13.22
N VAL A 100 -10.71 -4.45 14.24
CA VAL A 100 -9.81 -5.42 14.88
C VAL A 100 -10.36 -5.73 16.28
N PHE A 101 -10.39 -7.01 16.64
CA PHE A 101 -10.79 -7.46 17.96
C PHE A 101 -9.54 -7.64 18.81
N LEU A 102 -9.50 -6.99 19.97
CA LEU A 102 -8.43 -7.07 20.93
C LEU A 102 -8.62 -8.29 21.83
N GLN A 103 -7.51 -8.94 22.17
CA GLN A 103 -7.46 -9.97 23.20
C GLN A 103 -7.60 -9.36 24.60
N GLU A 104 -7.88 -10.21 25.58
CA GLU A 104 -8.02 -9.79 26.97
C GLU A 104 -6.68 -9.27 27.51
N GLY A 105 -6.66 -8.04 28.03
CA GLY A 105 -5.44 -7.37 28.53
C GLY A 105 -4.71 -6.49 27.52
N GLU A 106 -5.16 -6.47 26.25
CA GLU A 106 -4.63 -5.57 25.23
C GLU A 106 -5.22 -4.15 25.33
N HIS A 107 -4.37 -3.12 25.28
CA HIS A 107 -4.79 -1.72 25.40
C HIS A 107 -4.68 -0.98 24.05
N GLY A 108 -5.82 -0.43 23.62
CA GLY A 108 -5.98 0.31 22.36
C GLY A 108 -4.92 1.37 21.98
N PRO A 109 -4.43 2.20 22.91
CA PRO A 109 -3.50 3.29 22.58
C PRO A 109 -2.12 2.84 22.08
N GLU A 110 -1.78 1.56 22.21
CA GLU A 110 -0.47 1.02 21.81
C GLU A 110 -0.45 0.49 20.37
N TYR A 111 -1.57 0.55 19.64
CA TYR A 111 -1.64 0.09 18.26
C TYR A 111 -1.23 1.14 17.24
N GLU A 112 -0.37 0.74 16.31
CA GLU A 112 0.02 1.54 15.15
C GLU A 112 -0.59 0.97 13.86
N ILE A 113 -1.01 1.86 12.96
CA ILE A 113 -1.49 1.50 11.63
C ILE A 113 -0.34 1.68 10.63
N ILE A 114 0.03 0.59 9.97
CA ILE A 114 0.99 0.60 8.87
C ILE A 114 0.25 0.49 7.54
N VAL A 115 0.50 1.44 6.66
CA VAL A 115 0.08 1.38 5.25
C VAL A 115 1.31 1.22 4.38
N GLY A 116 1.30 0.23 3.49
CA GLY A 116 2.42 -0.04 2.61
C GLY A 116 1.99 -0.56 1.25
N LEU A 117 2.84 -0.36 0.24
CA LEU A 117 2.67 -1.02 -1.05
C LEU A 117 3.13 -2.46 -0.95
N GLN A 118 2.32 -3.39 -1.46
CA GLN A 118 2.62 -4.80 -1.43
C GLN A 118 3.51 -5.15 -2.62
N VAL A 119 4.80 -5.32 -2.35
CA VAL A 119 5.78 -5.71 -3.36
C VAL A 119 5.94 -7.22 -3.40
N THR A 120 6.33 -7.76 -4.56
CA THR A 120 6.75 -9.17 -4.69
C THR A 120 8.12 -9.38 -4.05
N GLU A 121 8.49 -10.63 -3.74
CA GLU A 121 9.82 -10.94 -3.20
C GLU A 121 10.95 -10.47 -4.12
N GLN A 122 10.76 -10.60 -5.42
CA GLN A 122 11.72 -10.12 -6.41
C GLN A 122 11.89 -8.59 -6.33
N GLN A 123 10.79 -7.84 -6.25
CA GLN A 123 10.83 -6.38 -6.07
C GLN A 123 11.46 -6.00 -4.73
N LEU A 124 11.24 -6.78 -3.67
CA LEU A 124 11.85 -6.55 -2.37
C LEU A 124 13.38 -6.71 -2.41
N GLN A 125 13.89 -7.75 -3.08
CA GLN A 125 15.33 -7.97 -3.26
C GLN A 125 16.00 -6.79 -3.97
N GLN A 126 15.33 -6.24 -5.00
CA GLN A 126 15.82 -5.06 -5.71
C GLN A 126 15.83 -3.81 -4.83
N ASN A 127 14.72 -3.51 -4.14
CA ASN A 127 14.64 -2.36 -3.24
C ASN A 127 15.69 -2.42 -2.13
N ARG A 128 16.04 -3.62 -1.65
CA ARG A 128 17.09 -3.83 -0.63
C ARG A 128 18.49 -3.59 -1.18
N GLY A 129 18.77 -3.92 -2.44
CA GLY A 129 20.05 -3.69 -3.10
C GLY A 129 20.28 -2.23 -3.54
N GLN A 130 19.25 -1.38 -3.53
CA GLN A 130 19.34 0.04 -3.89
C GLN A 130 19.62 0.98 -2.70
N ARG A 131 19.79 0.45 -1.48
CA ARG A 131 20.26 1.22 -0.33
C ARG A 131 21.78 1.40 -0.42
N TYR A 132 22.22 2.46 -1.09
CA TYR A 132 23.60 2.99 -1.02
C TYR A 132 23.56 4.46 -0.63
#